data_AF-A0A452XHF0-F1
#
_entry.id   AF-A0A452XHF0-F1
#
_cell.length_a   1.000
_cell.length_b   1.000
_cell.length_c   1.000
_cell.angle_alpha   90.00
_cell.angle_beta   90.00
_cell.angle_gamma   90.00
#
_symmetry.space_group_name_H-M   'P 1'
#
loop_
_entity.id
_entity.type
_entity.pdbx_description
1 polymer ?
#
loop_
_entity_poly.entity_id
_entity_poly.type
_entity_poly.pdbx_seq_one_letter_code
_entity_poly.pdbx_strand_id
1 'polypeptide(L)'
;MRSADTSKPPYVAKVESIEAAGSRGTNVRVRVRWYYRPEESIGGRRPFHGSKEVFLSDHYDVQSADTIEGKCNVHSFRSYTKLDSVNAEDFFCRFDYKSASGSFVPDRIAVFCKCEMPYNPDDLMIQCEECSDWYHS
;
A
#
# COMPACT_ATOMS: atom_id res chain seq x y z
N MET A 1 -3.92 11.84 -2.29
CA MET A 1 -5.17 12.62 -2.29
C MET A 1 -5.30 13.25 -0.92
N ARG A 2 -5.76 14.50 -0.87
CA ARG A 2 -5.83 15.27 0.38
C ARG A 2 -6.68 14.53 1.42
N SER A 3 -6.14 14.40 2.62
CA SER A 3 -6.89 13.88 3.76
C SER A 3 -7.91 14.90 4.25
N ALA A 4 -9.09 14.44 4.69
CA ALA A 4 -10.07 15.30 5.34
C ALA A 4 -9.54 15.84 6.69
N ASP A 5 -8.69 15.04 7.34
CA ASP A 5 -7.95 15.40 8.55
C ASP A 5 -6.51 15.77 8.17
N THR A 6 -6.15 17.04 8.32
CA THR A 6 -4.83 17.56 7.94
C THR A 6 -3.68 17.05 8.82
N SER A 7 -3.99 16.42 9.95
CA SER A 7 -2.98 15.74 10.79
C SER A 7 -2.58 14.36 10.25
N LYS A 8 -3.37 13.81 9.31
CA LYS A 8 -3.12 12.50 8.70
C LYS A 8 -2.37 12.64 7.38
N PRO A 9 -1.55 11.63 7.03
CA PRO A 9 -0.88 11.61 5.74
C PRO A 9 -1.91 11.60 4.59
N PRO A 10 -1.53 12.08 3.40
CA PRO A 10 -2.38 11.97 2.21
C PRO A 10 -2.80 10.52 1.94
N TYR A 11 -4.04 10.35 1.50
CA TYR A 11 -4.56 9.05 1.06
C TYR A 11 -3.89 8.61 -0.24
N VAL A 12 -3.67 7.30 -0.37
CA VAL A 12 -3.16 6.67 -1.60
C VAL A 12 -4.34 6.03 -2.32
N ALA A 13 -4.45 6.26 -3.62
CA ALA A 13 -5.54 5.71 -4.41
C ALA A 13 -5.08 5.38 -5.83
N LYS A 14 -5.68 4.34 -6.41
CA LYS A 14 -5.57 4.01 -7.82
C LYS A 14 -6.69 4.71 -8.57
N VAL A 15 -6.36 5.46 -9.62
CA VAL A 15 -7.36 6.03 -10.53
C VAL A 15 -7.86 4.91 -11.45
N GLU A 16 -9.16 4.67 -11.45
CA GLU A 16 -9.84 3.67 -12.29
C GLU A 16 -10.44 4.31 -13.55
N SER A 17 -11.04 5.50 -13.41
CA SER A 17 -11.51 6.30 -14.55
C SER A 17 -11.47 7.79 -14.24
N ILE A 18 -11.39 8.62 -15.29
CA ILE A 18 -11.47 10.08 -15.21
C ILE A 18 -12.65 10.52 -16.07
N GLU A 19 -13.55 11.29 -15.49
CA GLU A 19 -14.79 11.73 -16.13
C GLU A 19 -14.95 13.23 -16.01
N ALA A 20 -15.23 13.90 -17.13
CA ALA A 20 -15.60 15.30 -17.12
C ALA A 20 -17.06 15.43 -16.67
N ALA A 21 -17.31 16.17 -15.59
CA ALA A 21 -18.65 16.53 -15.13
C ALA A 21 -18.94 18.03 -15.38
N GLY A 22 -20.22 18.33 -15.63
CA GLY A 22 -20.72 19.69 -15.83
C GLY A 22 -20.67 20.18 -17.29
N SER A 23 -21.42 21.25 -17.57
CA SER A 23 -21.43 21.91 -18.88
C SER A 23 -20.06 22.53 -19.16
N ARG A 24 -19.41 22.08 -20.24
CA ARG A 24 -18.04 22.44 -20.69
C ARG A 24 -16.87 21.76 -19.97
N GLY A 25 -17.09 20.73 -19.15
CA GLY A 25 -16.01 19.92 -18.57
C GLY A 25 -15.18 20.62 -17.49
N THR A 26 -15.75 21.61 -16.81
CA THR A 26 -15.07 22.38 -15.77
C THR A 26 -14.89 21.64 -14.45
N ASN A 27 -15.66 20.56 -14.21
CA ASN A 27 -15.58 19.78 -12.96
C ASN A 27 -15.13 18.36 -13.28
N VAL A 28 -13.84 18.07 -13.17
CA VAL A 28 -13.32 16.71 -13.41
C VAL A 28 -13.54 15.86 -12.17
N ARG A 29 -14.18 14.71 -12.33
CA ARG A 29 -14.31 13.68 -11.29
C ARG A 29 -13.44 12.48 -11.62
N VAL A 30 -12.92 11.85 -10.59
CA VAL A 30 -12.09 10.65 -10.71
C VAL A 30 -12.72 9.52 -9.92
N ARG A 31 -12.96 8.39 -10.59
CA ARG A 31 -13.29 7.14 -9.91
C ARG A 31 -12.00 6.55 -9.41
N VAL A 32 -11.95 6.25 -8.12
CA VAL A 32 -10.75 5.76 -7.45
C VAL A 32 -11.03 4.46 -6.72
N ARG A 33 -9.96 3.69 -6.53
CA ARG A 33 -9.90 2.51 -5.67
C ARG A 33 -8.87 2.77 -4.58
N TRP A 34 -9.28 2.68 -3.32
CA TRP A 34 -8.44 3.09 -2.20
C TRP A 34 -7.34 2.08 -1.87
N TYR A 35 -6.17 2.61 -1.57
CA TYR A 35 -5.12 1.88 -0.87
C TYR A 35 -5.19 2.22 0.61
N TYR A 36 -5.29 1.20 1.46
CA TYR A 36 -5.32 1.35 2.91
C TYR A 36 -3.92 1.22 3.48
N ARG A 37 -3.56 2.07 4.43
CA ARG A 37 -2.35 1.90 5.23
C ARG A 37 -2.57 0.83 6.30
N PRO A 38 -1.49 0.18 6.81
CA PRO A 38 -1.59 -0.77 7.91
C PRO A 38 -2.40 -0.29 9.12
N GLU A 39 -2.26 0.98 9.48
CA GLU A 39 -2.95 1.65 10.59
C GLU A 39 -4.46 1.80 10.36
N GLU A 40 -4.89 1.80 9.10
CA GLU A 40 -6.29 1.97 8.71
C GLU A 40 -7.02 0.62 8.58
N SER A 41 -6.29 -0.50 8.65
CA SER A 41 -6.87 -1.83 8.63
C SER A 41 -7.49 -2.21 9.99
N ILE A 42 -8.51 -3.07 9.99
CA ILE A 42 -9.18 -3.54 11.23
C ILE A 42 -8.18 -4.19 12.20
N GLY A 43 -7.17 -4.89 11.67
CA GLY A 43 -6.13 -5.55 12.47
C GLY A 43 -4.98 -4.65 12.89
N GLY A 44 -4.93 -3.40 12.43
CA GLY A 44 -3.84 -2.47 12.66
C GLY A 44 -2.50 -2.88 12.05
N ARG A 45 -1.47 -2.06 12.33
CA ARG A 45 -0.09 -2.35 11.91
C ARG A 45 0.46 -3.54 12.68
N ARG A 46 1.12 -4.46 11.97
CA ARG A 46 1.83 -5.62 12.51
C ARG A 46 3.34 -5.44 12.31
N PRO A 47 4.20 -6.16 13.05
CA PRO A 47 5.66 -6.01 12.95
C PRO A 47 6.22 -6.24 11.55
N PHE A 48 5.61 -7.15 10.77
CA PHE A 48 6.08 -7.43 9.41
C PHE A 48 5.62 -6.41 8.37
N HIS A 49 4.76 -5.46 8.73
CA HIS A 49 4.28 -4.44 7.81
C HIS A 49 5.33 -3.34 7.62
N GLY A 50 5.75 -3.14 6.37
CA GLY A 50 6.71 -2.08 6.03
C GLY A 50 6.13 -0.68 6.18
N SER A 51 6.98 0.30 6.40
CA SER A 51 6.64 1.73 6.53
C SER A 51 5.97 2.29 5.28
N LYS A 52 6.36 1.80 4.10
CA LYS A 52 5.80 2.16 2.78
C LYS A 52 4.74 1.17 2.28
N GLU A 53 4.27 0.26 3.13
CA GLU A 53 3.27 -0.73 2.75
C GLU A 53 1.87 -0.11 2.67
N VAL A 54 1.13 -0.48 1.64
CA VAL A 54 -0.30 -0.19 1.47
C VAL A 54 -1.03 -1.40 0.92
N PHE A 55 -2.34 -1.49 1.16
CA PHE A 55 -3.17 -2.62 0.77
C PHE A 55 -4.22 -2.21 -0.25
N LEU A 56 -4.31 -2.91 -1.38
CA LEU A 56 -5.30 -2.60 -2.40
C LEU A 56 -6.68 -3.05 -1.93
N SER A 57 -7.54 -2.11 -1.55
CA SER A 57 -8.85 -2.45 -0.98
C SER A 57 -9.89 -2.78 -2.05
N ASP A 58 -11.05 -3.30 -1.67
CA ASP A 58 -12.26 -3.35 -2.50
C ASP A 58 -13.15 -2.09 -2.37
N HIS A 59 -12.65 -1.03 -1.75
CA HIS A 59 -13.36 0.22 -1.56
C HIS A 59 -13.14 1.16 -2.76
N TYR A 60 -14.23 1.41 -3.48
CA TYR A 60 -14.29 2.35 -4.59
C TYR A 60 -15.04 3.62 -4.20
N ASP A 61 -14.62 4.76 -4.76
CA ASP A 61 -15.27 6.05 -4.54
C ASP A 61 -15.11 6.97 -5.75
N VAL A 62 -15.83 8.10 -5.77
CA VAL A 62 -15.73 9.15 -6.79
C VAL A 62 -15.42 10.48 -6.14
N GLN A 63 -14.23 11.00 -6.43
CA GLN A 63 -13.70 12.24 -5.84
C GLN A 63 -13.54 13.35 -6.89
N SER A 64 -13.43 14.60 -6.45
CA SER A 64 -12.99 15.69 -7.35
C SER A 64 -11.51 15.52 -7.68
N ALA A 65 -11.12 15.80 -8.93
CA ALA A 65 -9.71 15.81 -9.33
C ALA A 65 -8.87 16.81 -8.50
N ASP A 66 -9.48 17.87 -7.97
CA ASP A 66 -8.82 18.90 -7.14
C ASP A 66 -8.29 18.35 -5.80
N THR A 67 -8.74 17.16 -5.42
CA THR A 67 -8.25 16.46 -4.22
C THR A 67 -6.94 15.72 -4.47
N ILE A 68 -6.48 15.61 -5.71
CA ILE A 68 -5.20 14.98 -6.05
C ILE A 68 -4.07 15.95 -5.70
N GLU A 69 -3.18 15.52 -4.80
CA GLU A 69 -2.04 16.33 -4.36
C GLU A 69 -0.76 16.04 -5.15
N GLY A 70 -0.67 14.84 -5.74
CA GLY A 70 0.51 14.42 -6.48
C GLY A 70 0.40 12.96 -6.95
N LYS A 71 1.27 12.60 -7.89
CA LYS A 71 1.44 11.23 -8.34
C LYS A 71 2.38 10.48 -7.40
N CYS A 72 2.07 9.22 -7.12
CA CYS A 72 2.95 8.29 -6.42
C CYS A 72 3.03 6.94 -7.17
N ASN A 73 3.97 6.08 -6.78
CA ASN A 73 4.13 4.75 -7.34
C ASN A 73 3.78 3.70 -6.27
N VAL A 74 2.91 2.76 -6.61
CA VAL A 74 2.68 1.57 -5.79
C VAL A 74 3.25 0.37 -6.54
N HIS A 75 4.37 -0.13 -6.06
CA HIS A 75 5.12 -1.23 -6.65
C HIS A 75 4.58 -2.59 -6.19
N SER A 76 4.82 -3.62 -6.99
CA SER A 76 4.76 -4.99 -6.45
C SER A 76 5.86 -5.18 -5.40
N PHE A 77 5.66 -6.06 -4.42
CA PHE A 77 6.69 -6.36 -3.42
C PHE A 77 8.05 -6.68 -4.04
N ARG A 78 8.04 -7.56 -5.07
CA ARG A 78 9.26 -7.98 -5.77
C ARG A 78 9.99 -6.83 -6.49
N SER A 79 9.23 -5.86 -7.00
CA SER A 79 9.81 -4.68 -7.66
C SER A 79 10.36 -3.71 -6.63
N TYR A 80 9.65 -3.52 -5.52
CA TYR A 80 10.04 -2.63 -4.45
C TYR A 80 11.35 -3.06 -3.78
N THR A 81 11.52 -4.35 -3.47
CA THR A 81 12.75 -4.89 -2.87
C THR A 81 13.98 -4.83 -3.78
N LYS A 82 13.82 -4.37 -5.03
CA LYS A 82 14.90 -4.21 -6.01
C LYS A 82 15.22 -2.75 -6.31
N LEU A 83 14.55 -1.80 -5.65
CA LEU A 83 14.85 -0.39 -5.82
C LEU A 83 16.22 -0.08 -5.20
N ASP A 84 17.06 0.65 -5.94
CA ASP A 84 18.36 1.11 -5.44
C ASP A 84 18.18 2.09 -4.25
N SER A 85 17.10 2.89 -4.29
CA SER A 85 16.69 3.78 -3.21
C SER A 85 15.18 3.96 -3.20
N VAL A 86 14.60 4.05 -2.01
CA VAL A 86 13.16 4.28 -1.80
C VAL A 86 12.90 5.78 -1.60
N ASN A 87 12.09 6.39 -2.48
CA ASN A 87 11.72 7.80 -2.35
C ASN A 87 10.48 8.01 -1.46
N ALA A 88 10.10 9.28 -1.25
CA ALA A 88 8.92 9.61 -0.46
C ALA A 88 7.62 9.07 -1.10
N GLU A 89 7.57 9.08 -2.43
CA GLU A 89 6.43 8.72 -3.27
C GLU A 89 6.40 7.24 -3.68
N ASP A 90 7.37 6.44 -3.24
CA ASP A 90 7.41 5.00 -3.49
C ASP A 90 6.73 4.23 -2.35
N PHE A 91 5.73 3.44 -2.74
CA PHE A 91 4.99 2.53 -1.88
C PHE A 91 5.05 1.12 -2.45
N PHE A 92 4.67 0.12 -1.67
CA PHE A 92 4.48 -1.23 -2.18
C PHE A 92 3.19 -1.85 -1.68
N CYS A 93 2.69 -2.79 -2.48
CA CYS A 93 1.51 -3.57 -2.16
C CYS A 93 1.79 -5.05 -2.43
N ARG A 94 1.42 -5.88 -1.47
CA ARG A 94 1.49 -7.36 -1.58
C ARG A 94 0.20 -8.07 -1.16
N PHE A 95 -0.79 -7.31 -0.71
CA PHE A 95 -2.09 -7.82 -0.32
C PHE A 95 -3.22 -7.02 -0.92
N ASP A 96 -4.26 -7.73 -1.33
CA ASP A 96 -5.60 -7.17 -1.46
C ASP A 96 -6.28 -7.18 -0.08
N TYR A 97 -7.06 -6.14 0.22
CA TYR A 97 -7.76 -5.97 1.48
C TYR A 97 -9.27 -5.88 1.27
N LYS A 98 -10.04 -6.64 2.06
CA LYS A 98 -11.50 -6.58 2.06
C LYS A 98 -11.95 -5.63 3.16
N SER A 99 -12.32 -4.42 2.77
CA SER A 99 -12.61 -3.30 3.67
C SER A 99 -13.72 -3.57 4.67
N ALA A 100 -14.73 -4.37 4.29
CA ALA A 100 -15.85 -4.72 5.16
C ALA A 100 -15.53 -5.85 6.16
N SER A 101 -14.77 -6.88 5.74
CA SER A 101 -14.48 -8.05 6.58
C SER A 101 -13.13 -7.98 7.29
N GLY A 102 -12.23 -7.10 6.85
CA GLY A 102 -10.84 -7.03 7.33
C GLY A 102 -9.94 -8.15 6.82
N SER A 103 -10.39 -8.96 5.86
CA SER A 103 -9.60 -10.09 5.35
C SER A 103 -8.58 -9.67 4.29
N PHE A 104 -7.49 -10.43 4.21
CA PHE A 104 -6.38 -10.20 3.29
C PHE A 104 -6.30 -11.33 2.27
N VAL A 105 -5.86 -10.99 1.05
CA VAL A 105 -5.57 -11.96 -0.02
C VAL A 105 -4.17 -11.66 -0.58
N PRO A 106 -3.26 -12.64 -0.67
CA PRO A 106 -3.41 -14.02 -0.16
C PRO A 106 -3.47 -14.05 1.39
N ASP A 107 -4.12 -15.08 1.94
CA ASP A 107 -4.21 -15.32 3.38
C ASP A 107 -2.98 -16.02 3.96
N ARG A 108 -2.11 -16.54 3.08
CA ARG A 108 -0.84 -17.18 3.40
C ARG A 108 0.28 -16.58 2.58
N ILE A 109 1.39 -16.28 3.24
CA ILE A 109 2.63 -15.84 2.60
C ILE A 109 3.81 -16.55 3.22
N ALA A 110 4.94 -16.56 2.49
CA ALA A 110 6.17 -17.14 2.99
C ALA A 110 6.61 -16.44 4.28
N VAL A 111 7.07 -17.24 5.23
CA VAL A 111 7.63 -16.80 6.50
C VAL A 111 9.09 -17.19 6.57
N PHE A 112 9.85 -16.42 7.33
CA PHE A 112 11.30 -16.58 7.46
C PHE A 112 11.69 -16.46 8.93
N CYS A 113 12.95 -16.81 9.21
CA CYS A 113 13.57 -16.74 10.53
C CYS A 113 12.87 -17.65 11.57
N LYS A 114 13.48 -17.76 12.75
CA LYS A 114 12.92 -18.51 13.89
C LYS A 114 11.63 -17.90 14.44
N CYS A 115 11.32 -16.65 14.10
CA CYS A 115 10.09 -15.99 14.51
C CYS A 115 8.90 -16.34 13.62
N GLU A 116 9.10 -17.06 12.50
CA GLU A 116 8.04 -17.45 11.56
C GLU A 116 7.19 -16.26 11.09
N MET A 117 7.87 -15.15 10.77
CA MET A 117 7.20 -13.92 10.33
C MET A 117 7.47 -13.65 8.85
N PRO A 118 6.51 -13.04 8.13
CA PRO A 118 6.78 -12.52 6.80
C PRO A 118 7.91 -11.51 6.78
N TYR A 119 8.62 -11.44 5.66
CA TYR A 119 9.71 -10.47 5.48
C TYR A 119 9.19 -9.02 5.50
N ASN A 120 9.76 -8.17 6.36
CA ASN A 120 9.59 -6.73 6.33
C ASN A 120 10.75 -6.10 5.53
N PRO A 121 10.48 -5.37 4.43
CA PRO A 121 11.55 -4.80 3.60
C PRO A 121 12.35 -3.69 4.30
N ASP A 122 11.88 -3.19 5.44
CA ASP A 122 12.62 -2.21 6.24
C ASP A 122 13.65 -2.87 7.18
N ASP A 123 13.52 -4.18 7.42
CA ASP A 123 14.38 -4.92 8.33
C ASP A 123 15.51 -5.63 7.57
N LEU A 124 16.72 -5.56 8.12
CA LEU A 124 17.88 -6.28 7.56
C LEU A 124 17.75 -7.77 7.89
N MET A 125 17.88 -8.61 6.86
CA MET A 125 17.99 -10.05 7.00
C MET A 125 19.29 -10.57 6.38
N ILE A 126 19.84 -11.62 6.99
CA ILE A 126 21.05 -12.31 6.54
C ILE A 126 20.66 -13.74 6.17
N GLN A 127 21.12 -14.21 5.00
CA GLN A 127 20.91 -15.59 4.57
C GLN A 127 22.01 -16.50 5.13
N CYS A 128 21.61 -17.62 5.73
CA CYS A 128 22.55 -18.67 6.12
C CYS A 128 22.97 -19.50 4.90
N GLU A 129 24.27 -19.69 4.71
CA GLU A 129 24.81 -20.46 3.57
C GLU A 129 24.51 -21.97 3.66
N GLU A 130 24.29 -22.50 4.87
CA GLU A 130 24.04 -23.93 5.07
C GLU A 130 22.57 -24.31 4.86
N CYS A 131 21.63 -23.59 5.48
CA CYS A 131 20.20 -23.90 5.39
C CYS A 131 19.45 -23.07 4.35
N SER A 132 20.09 -22.07 3.73
CA SER A 132 19.49 -21.12 2.77
C SER A 132 18.32 -20.29 3.31
N ASP A 133 18.06 -20.35 4.62
CA ASP A 133 17.02 -19.58 5.31
C ASP A 133 17.52 -18.17 5.69
N TRP A 134 16.59 -17.25 5.92
CA TRP A 134 16.85 -15.84 6.21
C TRP A 134 16.57 -15.55 7.68
N TYR A 135 17.49 -14.86 8.34
CA TYR A 135 17.38 -14.51 9.76
C TYR A 135 17.49 -13.00 9.95
N HIS A 136 16.69 -12.46 10.87
CA HIS A 136 16.86 -11.09 11.34
C HIS A 136 18.23 -10.96 12.02
N SER A 137 18.94 -9.87 11.70
CA SER A 137 20.25 -9.56 12.30
C SER A 137 20.15 -9.19 13.77
#